data_AF-A0A3B9R547-F1
#
_entry.id   AF-A0A3B9R547-F1
#
_cell.length_a   1.000
_cell.length_b   1.000
_cell.length_c   1.000
_cell.angle_alpha   90.00
_cell.angle_beta   90.00
_cell.angle_gamma   90.00
#
_symmetry.space_group_name_H-M   'P 1'
#
loop_
_entity.id
_entity.type
_entity.pdbx_description
1 polymer ?
#
loop_
_entity_poly.entity_id
_entity_poly.type
_entity_poly.pdbx_seq_one_letter_code
_entity_poly.pdbx_strand_id
1 'polypeptide(L)'
;PVSALIHAATMVTAGVFLVCRMSPLMENAPTALSFITILGAFTAFIAATIGLVQNDIKRVIAYSTMSQLGYMFVAAGVGAYSVAMYHLFTHAFFKAMLFLGAGSVIHAMHHEQDMRNYGG
;
A
#
# COMPACT_ATOMS: atom_id res chain seq x y z
N PRO A 1 -12.26 -11.32 2.91
CA PRO A 1 -11.04 -11.99 3.42
C PRO A 1 -9.88 -12.06 2.41
N VAL A 2 -10.07 -12.51 1.16
CA VAL A 2 -8.97 -12.67 0.17
C VAL A 2 -8.28 -11.34 -0.16
N SER A 3 -9.02 -10.23 -0.33
CA SER A 3 -8.41 -8.92 -0.59
C SER A 3 -7.55 -8.44 0.58
N ALA A 4 -7.94 -8.74 1.83
CA ALA A 4 -7.16 -8.42 3.02
C ALA A 4 -5.80 -9.14 2.99
N LEU A 5 -5.80 -10.44 2.66
CA LEU A 5 -4.57 -11.23 2.59
C LEU A 5 -3.62 -10.72 1.49
N ILE A 6 -4.14 -10.48 0.29
CA ILE A 6 -3.33 -10.07 -0.86
C ILE A 6 -2.75 -8.67 -0.68
N HIS A 7 -3.57 -7.71 -0.23
CA HIS A 7 -3.18 -6.30 -0.15
C HIS A 7 -2.50 -5.92 1.16
N ALA A 8 -2.65 -6.68 2.24
CA ALA A 8 -1.98 -6.38 3.50
C ALA A 8 -0.73 -7.25 3.71
N ALA A 9 -0.76 -8.53 3.33
CA ALA A 9 0.21 -9.51 3.83
C ALA A 9 1.18 -10.08 2.78
N THR A 10 0.74 -10.35 1.54
CA THR A 10 1.52 -11.21 0.64
C THR A 10 2.05 -10.53 -0.63
N MET A 11 1.17 -10.05 -1.51
CA MET A 11 1.59 -9.68 -2.87
C MET A 11 2.40 -8.38 -2.91
N VAL A 12 2.03 -7.44 -2.05
CA VAL A 12 2.61 -6.10 -2.05
C VAL A 12 3.82 -5.95 -1.13
N THR A 13 3.93 -6.80 -0.12
CA THR A 13 5.02 -6.76 0.86
C THR A 13 6.31 -7.37 0.33
N ALA A 14 6.19 -8.35 -0.58
CA ALA A 14 7.32 -9.03 -1.20
C ALA A 14 8.25 -8.08 -1.96
N GLY A 15 7.70 -7.06 -2.64
CA GLY A 15 8.48 -6.08 -3.39
C GLY A 15 9.37 -5.22 -2.49
N VAL A 16 8.79 -4.62 -1.44
CA VAL A 16 9.54 -3.82 -0.45
C VAL A 16 10.58 -4.68 0.26
N PHE A 17 10.18 -5.90 0.67
CA PHE A 17 11.07 -6.85 1.33
C PHE A 17 12.28 -7.22 0.46
N LEU A 18 12.06 -7.50 -0.83
CA LEU A 18 13.13 -7.82 -1.77
C LEU A 18 14.15 -6.67 -1.85
N VAL A 19 13.69 -5.44 -2.07
CA VAL A 19 14.57 -4.26 -2.16
C VAL A 19 15.38 -4.09 -0.87
N CYS A 20 14.73 -4.22 0.29
CA CYS A 20 15.40 -4.11 1.59
C CYS A 20 16.41 -5.24 1.83
N ARG A 21 16.12 -6.48 1.39
CA ARG A 21 17.05 -7.62 1.49
C ARG A 21 18.22 -7.50 0.52
N MET A 22 18.03 -6.83 -0.61
CA MET A 22 19.07 -6.51 -1.56
C MET A 22 19.84 -5.24 -1.19
N SER A 23 19.66 -4.66 0.00
CA SER A 23 20.35 -3.43 0.40
C SER A 23 21.88 -3.46 0.17
N PRO A 24 22.63 -4.56 0.42
CA PRO A 24 24.07 -4.56 0.15
C PRO A 24 24.40 -4.39 -1.34
N LEU A 25 23.51 -4.81 -2.24
CA LEU A 25 23.66 -4.61 -3.68
C LEU A 25 23.18 -3.22 -4.11
N MET A 26 22.09 -2.73 -3.53
CA MET A 26 21.50 -1.44 -3.89
C MET A 26 22.40 -0.26 -3.51
N GLU A 27 23.13 -0.35 -2.40
CA GLU A 27 24.13 0.66 -1.99
C GLU A 27 25.25 0.85 -3.03
N ASN A 28 25.55 -0.19 -3.82
CA ASN A 28 26.53 -0.12 -4.91
C ASN A 28 25.94 0.37 -6.24
N ALA A 29 24.63 0.66 -6.29
CA ALA A 29 23.92 1.07 -7.49
C ALA A 29 23.08 2.35 -7.28
N PRO A 30 23.72 3.54 -7.14
CA PRO A 30 23.03 4.80 -6.86
C PRO A 30 21.95 5.18 -7.90
N THR A 31 22.17 4.82 -9.16
CA THR A 31 21.19 5.04 -10.24
C THR A 31 19.91 4.23 -10.02
N ALA A 32 20.03 2.98 -9.54
CA ALA A 32 18.89 2.13 -9.24
C ALA A 32 18.08 2.67 -8.04
N LEU A 33 18.78 3.14 -6.99
CA LEU A 33 18.16 3.80 -5.84
C LEU A 33 17.39 5.06 -6.23
N SER A 34 17.97 5.89 -7.10
CA SER A 34 17.32 7.10 -7.62
C SER A 34 16.07 6.76 -8.43
N PHE A 35 16.15 5.74 -9.28
CA PHE A 35 15.01 5.24 -10.05
C PHE A 35 13.88 4.74 -9.14
N ILE A 36 14.21 3.91 -8.13
CA ILE A 36 13.25 3.40 -7.14
C ILE A 36 12.56 4.55 -6.40
N THR A 37 13.32 5.58 -6.01
CA THR A 37 12.80 6.76 -5.31
C THR A 37 11.79 7.51 -6.16
N ILE A 38 12.14 7.82 -7.41
CA ILE A 38 11.26 8.57 -8.33
C ILE A 38 9.99 7.75 -8.64
N LEU A 39 10.16 6.46 -8.92
CA LEU A 39 9.04 5.57 -9.20
C LEU A 39 8.09 5.48 -8.01
N GLY A 40 8.63 5.28 -6.80
CA GLY A 40 7.86 5.23 -5.57
C GLY A 40 7.09 6.53 -5.30
N ALA A 41 7.72 7.69 -5.48
CA ALA A 41 7.09 8.99 -5.29
C ALA A 41 5.95 9.23 -6.29
N PHE A 42 6.19 8.90 -7.58
CA PHE A 42 5.19 9.01 -8.61
C PHE A 42 3.98 8.09 -8.35
N THR A 43 4.24 6.82 -8.01
CA THR A 43 3.18 5.88 -7.62
C THR A 43 2.41 6.36 -6.40
N ALA A 44 3.09 6.87 -5.36
CA ALA A 44 2.46 7.39 -4.15
C ALA A 44 1.45 8.50 -4.47
N PHE A 45 1.87 9.46 -5.29
CA PHE A 45 1.09 10.64 -5.65
C PHE A 45 -0.12 10.30 -6.54
N ILE A 46 0.10 9.53 -7.61
CA ILE A 46 -0.97 9.16 -8.55
C ILE A 46 -2.01 8.27 -7.87
N ALA A 47 -1.57 7.27 -7.09
CA ALA A 47 -2.48 6.38 -6.39
C ALA A 47 -3.33 7.12 -5.34
N ALA A 48 -2.74 8.06 -4.61
CA ALA A 48 -3.49 8.90 -3.67
C ALA A 48 -4.56 9.73 -4.39
N THR A 49 -4.17 10.40 -5.48
CA THR A 49 -5.09 11.24 -6.27
C THR A 49 -6.25 10.43 -6.86
N ILE A 50 -5.99 9.25 -7.42
CA ILE A 50 -7.04 8.37 -7.95
C ILE A 50 -7.93 7.83 -6.81
N GLY A 51 -7.35 7.56 -5.64
CA GLY A 51 -8.06 7.08 -4.45
C GLY A 51 -9.14 8.04 -3.95
N LEU A 52 -8.91 9.36 -4.07
CA LEU A 52 -9.85 10.40 -3.61
C LEU A 52 -11.18 10.41 -4.36
N VAL A 53 -11.20 9.91 -5.60
CA VAL A 53 -12.39 9.91 -6.47
C VAL A 53 -13.02 8.53 -6.61
N GLN A 54 -12.59 7.55 -5.81
CA GLN A 54 -13.20 6.22 -5.81
C GLN A 54 -14.47 6.21 -4.97
N ASN A 55 -15.56 5.70 -5.55
CA ASN A 55 -16.84 5.55 -4.85
C ASN A 55 -17.00 4.18 -4.16
N ASP A 56 -16.19 3.19 -4.53
CA ASP A 56 -16.24 1.85 -3.93
C ASP A 56 -15.25 1.75 -2.76
N ILE A 57 -15.73 1.28 -1.59
CA ILE A 57 -14.94 1.23 -0.36
C ILE A 57 -13.67 0.36 -0.51
N LYS A 58 -13.75 -0.78 -1.21
CA LYS A 58 -12.58 -1.64 -1.42
C LYS A 58 -11.58 -0.98 -2.35
N ARG A 59 -12.06 -0.28 -3.39
CA ARG A 59 -11.19 0.47 -4.32
C ARG A 59 -10.44 1.59 -3.60
N VAL A 60 -11.10 2.36 -2.74
CA VAL A 60 -10.43 3.39 -1.92
C VAL A 60 -9.31 2.78 -1.07
N ILE A 61 -9.59 1.66 -0.39
CA ILE A 61 -8.59 0.98 0.46
C ILE A 61 -7.44 0.39 -0.38
N ALA A 62 -7.74 -0.10 -1.58
CA ALA A 62 -6.74 -0.61 -2.52
C ALA A 62 -5.81 0.50 -3.04
N TYR A 63 -6.34 1.65 -3.48
CA TYR A 63 -5.51 2.77 -3.95
C TYR A 63 -4.68 3.39 -2.83
N SER A 64 -5.23 3.48 -1.63
CA SER A 64 -4.43 3.89 -0.47
C SER A 64 -3.38 2.85 -0.07
N THR A 65 -3.50 1.58 -0.47
CA THR A 65 -2.42 0.57 -0.32
C THR A 65 -1.32 0.84 -1.34
N MET A 66 -1.68 1.04 -2.60
CA MET A 66 -0.73 1.37 -3.67
C MET A 66 0.08 2.63 -3.34
N SER A 67 -0.58 3.65 -2.77
CA SER A 67 0.09 4.88 -2.36
C SER A 67 1.10 4.66 -1.22
N GLN A 68 0.71 3.89 -0.20
CA GLN A 68 1.57 3.58 0.96
C GLN A 68 2.79 2.74 0.59
N LEU A 69 2.66 1.82 -0.37
CA LEU A 69 3.80 1.11 -0.93
C LEU A 69 4.75 2.05 -1.66
N GLY A 70 4.22 3.04 -2.40
CA GLY A 70 5.03 4.09 -3.00
C GLY A 70 5.90 4.80 -1.96
N TYR A 71 5.35 5.15 -0.80
CA TYR A 71 6.12 5.71 0.32
C TYR A 71 7.22 4.77 0.84
N MET A 72 6.94 3.47 0.97
CA MET A 72 7.94 2.48 1.39
C MET A 72 9.07 2.34 0.37
N PHE A 73 8.76 2.41 -0.93
CA PHE A 73 9.76 2.40 -2.00
C PHE A 73 10.60 3.67 -2.00
N VAL A 74 10.01 4.84 -1.72
CA VAL A 74 10.77 6.09 -1.52
C VAL A 74 11.74 5.94 -0.35
N ALA A 75 11.28 5.43 0.80
CA ALA A 75 12.14 5.20 1.96
C ALA A 75 13.30 4.24 1.65
N ALA A 76 13.03 3.13 0.98
CA ALA A 76 14.08 2.19 0.55
C ALA A 76 15.02 2.80 -0.50
N GLY A 77 14.50 3.64 -1.41
CA GLY A 77 15.26 4.31 -2.47
C GLY A 77 16.22 5.37 -1.95
N VAL A 78 15.96 5.99 -0.79
CA VAL A 78 16.88 6.92 -0.13
C VAL A 78 17.80 6.22 0.90
N GLY A 79 17.86 4.88 0.90
CA GLY A 79 18.70 4.09 1.81
C GLY A 79 18.11 3.88 3.21
N ALA A 80 16.90 4.37 3.50
CA ALA A 80 16.24 4.21 4.79
C ALA A 80 15.50 2.86 4.91
N TYR A 81 16.21 1.75 4.72
CA TYR A 81 15.61 0.40 4.67
C TYR A 81 14.91 -0.01 5.98
N SER A 82 15.45 0.36 7.14
CA SER A 82 14.82 0.08 8.43
C SER A 82 13.48 0.78 8.57
N VAL A 83 13.38 2.03 8.09
CA VAL A 83 12.15 2.81 8.06
C VAL A 83 11.14 2.19 7.09
N ALA A 84 11.60 1.78 5.89
CA ALA A 84 10.76 1.09 4.92
C ALA A 84 10.16 -0.21 5.50
N MET A 85 10.96 -1.01 6.21
CA MET A 85 10.51 -2.24 6.86
C MET A 85 9.59 -1.98 8.06
N TYR A 86 9.86 -0.95 8.85
CA TYR A 86 8.97 -0.57 9.95
C TYR A 86 7.61 -0.08 9.43
N HIS A 87 7.60 0.73 8.38
CA HIS A 87 6.37 1.15 7.71
C HIS A 87 5.63 -0.05 7.12
N LEU A 88 6.34 -0.98 6.47
CA LEU A 88 5.76 -2.21 5.96
C LEU A 88 5.02 -3.00 7.05
N PHE A 89 5.64 -3.13 8.23
CA PHE A 89 5.06 -3.79 9.38
C PHE A 89 3.78 -3.10 9.85
N THR A 90 3.82 -1.80 10.12
CA THR A 90 2.64 -1.06 10.59
C THR A 90 1.51 -1.07 9.56
N HIS A 91 1.84 -0.89 8.28
CA HIS A 91 0.90 -0.96 7.17
C HIS A 91 0.16 -2.30 7.11
N ALA A 92 0.85 -3.43 7.30
CA ALA A 92 0.22 -4.75 7.27
C ALA A 92 -0.92 -4.85 8.31
N PHE A 93 -0.70 -4.36 9.53
CA PHE A 93 -1.76 -4.33 10.56
C PHE A 93 -2.92 -3.41 10.20
N PHE A 94 -2.62 -2.15 9.86
CA PHE A 94 -3.67 -1.16 9.58
C PHE A 94 -4.48 -1.53 8.34
N LYS A 95 -3.85 -2.04 7.28
CA LYS A 95 -4.58 -2.47 6.07
C LYS A 95 -5.39 -3.73 6.31
N ALA A 96 -4.88 -4.71 7.05
CA ALA A 96 -5.66 -5.88 7.41
C ALA A 96 -6.93 -5.47 8.17
N MET A 97 -6.80 -4.57 9.15
CA MET A 97 -7.93 -4.03 9.89
C MET A 97 -8.93 -3.31 8.98
N LEU A 98 -8.47 -2.42 8.08
CA LEU A 98 -9.35 -1.69 7.15
C LEU A 98 -10.11 -2.61 6.20
N PHE A 99 -9.45 -3.62 5.63
CA PHE A 99 -10.12 -4.55 4.71
C PHE A 99 -11.11 -5.48 5.43
N LEU A 100 -10.81 -5.90 6.66
CA LEU A 100 -11.75 -6.69 7.46
C LEU A 100 -12.93 -5.84 7.92
N GLY A 101 -12.70 -4.62 8.38
CA GLY A 101 -13.74 -3.66 8.75
C GLY A 101 -14.66 -3.32 7.57
N ALA A 102 -14.10 -2.98 6.41
CA ALA A 102 -14.87 -2.76 5.19
C ALA A 102 -15.66 -4.01 4.77
N GLY A 103 -15.08 -5.21 4.94
CA GLY A 103 -15.80 -6.47 4.72
C GLY A 103 -17.03 -6.63 5.62
N SER A 104 -16.91 -6.25 6.90
CA SER A 104 -18.03 -6.25 7.85
C SER A 104 -19.12 -5.24 7.45
N VAL A 105 -18.73 -4.02 7.03
CA VAL A 105 -19.67 -2.99 6.56
C VAL A 105 -20.43 -3.45 5.33
N ILE A 106 -19.73 -3.97 4.31
CA ILE A 106 -20.36 -4.49 3.09
C ILE A 106 -21.36 -5.61 3.42
N HIS A 107 -21.03 -6.47 4.38
CA HIS A 107 -21.94 -7.54 4.81
C HIS A 107 -23.20 -6.96 5.48
N ALA A 108 -23.04 -5.98 6.37
CA ALA A 108 -24.16 -5.31 7.01
C ALA A 108 -25.04 -4.50 6.03
N MET A 109 -24.44 -3.97 4.96
CA MET A 109 -25.11 -3.22 3.90
C MET A 109 -25.65 -4.11 2.77
N HIS A 110 -25.97 -5.39 3.06
CA HIS A 110 -26.54 -6.33 2.08
C HIS A 110 -25.75 -6.43 0.75
N HIS A 111 -24.42 -6.47 0.84
CA HIS A 111 -23.48 -6.52 -0.29
C HIS A 111 -23.28 -5.23 -1.08
N GLU A 112 -23.83 -4.10 -0.63
CA GLU A 112 -23.52 -2.79 -1.21
C GLU A 112 -22.06 -2.40 -0.97
N GLN A 113 -21.37 -1.99 -2.03
CA GLN A 113 -19.95 -1.58 -2.00
C GLN A 113 -19.75 -0.11 -2.36
N ASP A 114 -20.75 0.52 -2.98
CA ASP A 114 -20.74 1.93 -3.33
C ASP A 114 -21.05 2.78 -2.10
N MET A 115 -20.08 3.58 -1.68
CA MET A 115 -20.18 4.42 -0.49
C MET A 115 -21.22 5.53 -0.62
N ARG A 116 -21.66 5.88 -1.84
CA ARG A 116 -22.74 6.85 -2.07
C ARG A 116 -24.09 6.33 -1.61
N ASN A 117 -24.24 5.00 -1.53
CA ASN A 117 -25.41 4.32 -1.01
C ASN A 117 -25.28 4.00 0.49
N TYR A 118 -24.15 4.35 1.11
CA TYR A 118 -23.98 4.22 2.55
C TYR A 118 -24.65 5.40 3.23
N GLY A 119 -25.31 5.11 4.35
CA GLY A 119 -26.04 6.13 5.10
C GLY A 119 -26.46 5.58 6.44
N GLY A 120 -26.12 6.34 7.47
CA GLY A 120 -26.80 6.38 8.77
C GLY A 120 -27.36 7.78 8.95
#